data_AF-A0A1X7UJK1-F1
#
_entry.id   AF-A0A1X7UJK1-F1
#
_cell.length_a   1.000
_cell.length_b   1.000
_cell.length_c   1.000
_cell.angle_alpha   90.00
_cell.angle_beta   90.00
_cell.angle_gamma   90.00
#
_symmetry.space_group_name_H-M   'P 1'
#
loop_
_entity.id
_entity.type
_entity.pdbx_description
1 polymer ?
#
loop_
_entity_poly.entity_id
_entity_poly.type
_entity_poly.pdbx_seq_one_letter_code
_entity_poly.pdbx_strand_id
1 'polypeptide(L)'
;MEAENPAYSNEVEVPDDKAIYPMELDDASGFDFQRKIASVPSEKTNIVIIIALVVIIFLLIILLGVCGATAHYVYSTTPASTDCTTSTAATSSPVQSGSGNNSSDQDRLNRHNELVSAIQNVTDLVNSQLMYTASNGDYIGQLMNSTTQSLASIVNTLSNLGDTGTSTAGVVDNILLVVNNILTIQNGSQLFNTFKHISCSDVYNALPNSPSGYYHLNSKTVYCNMDQLCNVTGGWTRLGYFDMTDATTSCPSGFQLYQQSGVRACGRPGTTASCVSQGLDPNGISYSQICGRVIGYQYATSDAFHGGGSLDSYYVEGVSITYGSPRTHVWSLAAGPRDTFASGGGYDCPCNTGSPQPVPSFVGSNYFCESGNPNQGIGGYMYLNDPLWDGQGCGTMEQACCAAPGLPWFYRNFGNVNITDSVELRVCGDQSPGNEDTPISFYEIYVK
;
A
#
# COMPACT_ATOMS: atom_id res chain seq x y z
N MET A 1 -19.47 40.29 -55.17
CA MET A 1 -20.48 39.59 -55.99
C MET A 1 -20.38 38.13 -55.55
N GLU A 2 -21.51 37.55 -55.13
CA GLU A 2 -21.69 36.21 -54.52
C GLU A 2 -21.14 36.06 -53.09
N ALA A 3 -21.80 35.43 -52.11
CA ALA A 3 -23.19 34.98 -51.95
C ALA A 3 -23.48 34.78 -50.44
N GLU A 4 -24.74 35.05 -50.09
CA GLU A 4 -25.62 34.66 -48.97
C GLU A 4 -25.13 33.95 -47.69
N ASN A 5 -25.60 34.47 -46.55
CA ASN A 5 -25.82 33.76 -45.28
C ASN A 5 -27.11 34.32 -44.62
N PRO A 6 -28.14 33.53 -44.27
CA PRO A 6 -29.25 34.02 -43.47
C PRO A 6 -29.08 33.65 -41.99
N ALA A 7 -29.01 34.68 -41.14
CA ALA A 7 -29.13 34.55 -39.69
C ALA A 7 -30.62 34.53 -39.29
N TYR A 8 -30.97 33.54 -38.45
CA TYR A 8 -32.24 33.42 -37.75
C TYR A 8 -31.96 33.72 -36.27
N SER A 9 -32.60 34.74 -35.70
CA SER A 9 -32.64 34.95 -34.26
C SER A 9 -34.03 35.43 -33.85
N ASN A 10 -34.78 34.52 -33.22
CA ASN A 10 -36.00 34.85 -32.50
C ASN A 10 -35.67 35.33 -31.10
N GLU A 11 -36.47 36.29 -30.67
CA GLU A 11 -36.53 36.93 -29.36
C GLU A 11 -36.64 35.90 -28.22
N VAL A 12 -35.92 36.16 -27.13
CA VAL A 12 -36.16 35.55 -25.81
C VAL A 12 -36.36 36.70 -24.82
N GLU A 13 -37.59 36.82 -24.33
CA GLU A 13 -37.98 37.68 -23.23
C GLU A 13 -37.35 37.24 -21.90
N VAL A 14 -36.93 38.25 -21.15
CA VAL A 14 -36.48 38.18 -19.76
C VAL A 14 -37.69 38.20 -18.83
N PRO A 15 -37.67 37.42 -17.73
CA PRO A 15 -38.25 37.89 -16.48
C PRO A 15 -37.25 37.92 -15.31
N ASP A 16 -37.48 38.95 -14.50
CA ASP A 16 -36.71 39.51 -13.39
C ASP A 16 -36.47 38.62 -12.15
N ASP A 17 -35.34 38.94 -11.52
CA ASP A 17 -35.03 38.95 -10.08
C ASP A 17 -35.60 37.86 -9.15
N LYS A 18 -34.69 36.99 -8.69
CA LYS A 18 -34.68 36.56 -7.28
C LYS A 18 -33.28 36.63 -6.68
N ALA A 19 -33.19 37.57 -5.74
CA ALA A 19 -32.17 37.83 -4.74
C ALA A 19 -31.29 36.65 -4.33
N ILE A 20 -29.99 36.91 -4.41
CA ILE A 20 -28.91 36.27 -3.67
C ILE A 20 -29.14 36.53 -2.17
N TYR A 21 -29.25 35.47 -1.38
CA TYR A 21 -29.04 35.54 0.07
C TYR A 21 -27.76 34.76 0.43
N PRO A 22 -26.91 35.30 1.31
CA PRO A 22 -25.68 34.66 1.76
C PRO A 22 -26.01 33.52 2.72
N MET A 23 -25.38 32.36 2.55
CA MET A 23 -25.37 31.30 3.55
C MET A 23 -24.27 31.63 4.56
N GLU A 24 -24.67 32.17 5.71
CA GLU A 24 -23.83 32.32 6.89
C GLU A 24 -23.37 30.93 7.39
N LEU A 25 -22.06 30.81 7.63
CA LEU A 25 -21.47 29.74 8.40
C LEU A 25 -21.80 29.96 9.88
N ASP A 26 -22.66 29.11 10.45
CA ASP A 26 -22.71 28.91 11.90
C ASP A 26 -21.68 27.84 12.29
N ASP A 27 -20.49 28.33 12.67
CA ASP A 27 -19.45 27.55 13.32
C ASP A 27 -19.55 27.74 14.84
N ALA A 28 -20.19 26.79 15.53
CA ALA A 28 -19.97 26.47 16.95
C ALA A 28 -20.93 25.37 17.44
N SER A 29 -20.51 24.11 17.40
CA SER A 29 -20.74 23.18 18.52
C SER A 29 -19.86 21.94 18.38
N GLY A 30 -18.85 21.85 19.27
CA GLY A 30 -18.05 20.65 19.44
C GLY A 30 -18.95 19.46 19.78
N PHE A 31 -18.82 18.40 18.99
CA PHE A 31 -19.55 17.15 19.19
C PHE A 31 -18.93 16.38 20.36
N ASP A 32 -19.64 16.39 21.49
CA ASP A 32 -19.34 15.63 22.70
C ASP A 32 -19.52 14.11 22.46
N PHE A 33 -18.41 13.38 22.41
CA PHE A 33 -18.35 11.93 22.16
C PHE A 33 -18.72 11.07 23.39
N GLN A 34 -19.06 11.66 24.54
CA GLN A 34 -19.21 10.89 25.80
C GLN A 34 -20.64 10.46 26.16
N ARG A 35 -21.67 10.75 25.36
CA ARG A 35 -23.06 10.48 25.77
C ARG A 35 -23.87 9.61 24.82
N LYS A 36 -23.44 8.36 24.60
CA LYS A 36 -24.35 7.30 24.11
C LYS A 36 -23.91 5.87 24.47
N ILE A 37 -23.53 5.65 25.73
CA ILE A 37 -23.55 4.32 26.35
C ILE A 37 -24.56 4.34 27.50
N ALA A 38 -25.84 4.50 27.18
CA ALA A 38 -26.92 4.25 28.13
C ALA A 38 -28.25 4.16 27.39
N SER A 39 -28.62 2.96 26.94
CA SER A 39 -29.99 2.41 27.01
C SER A 39 -30.14 1.21 26.08
N VAL A 40 -29.76 0.03 26.58
CA VAL A 40 -30.31 -1.24 26.10
C VAL A 40 -31.00 -1.90 27.30
N PRO A 41 -32.34 -1.98 27.34
CA PRO A 41 -33.02 -2.74 28.38
C PRO A 41 -33.07 -4.21 27.95
N SER A 42 -32.37 -5.07 28.68
CA SER A 42 -32.71 -6.49 28.77
C SER A 42 -31.92 -7.10 29.93
N GLU A 43 -32.62 -7.48 31.00
CA GLU A 43 -32.08 -8.20 32.17
C GLU A 43 -31.16 -9.38 31.80
N LYS A 44 -31.31 -9.94 30.59
CA LYS A 44 -30.51 -11.07 30.12
C LYS A 44 -29.12 -10.67 29.59
N THR A 45 -28.94 -9.45 29.08
CA THR A 45 -27.65 -9.00 28.52
C THR A 45 -26.64 -8.67 29.62
N ASN A 46 -27.12 -8.11 30.75
CA ASN A 46 -26.26 -7.84 31.91
C ASN A 46 -25.70 -9.11 32.54
N ILE A 47 -26.47 -10.21 32.56
CA ILE A 47 -26.02 -11.49 33.08
C ILE A 47 -24.91 -12.08 32.20
N VAL A 48 -25.04 -12.00 30.87
CA VAL A 48 -24.02 -12.50 29.93
C VAL A 48 -22.71 -11.72 30.05
N ILE A 49 -22.79 -10.39 30.19
CA ILE A 49 -21.61 -9.53 30.38
C ILE A 49 -20.93 -9.81 31.72
N ILE A 50 -21.70 -10.00 32.80
CA ILE A 50 -21.16 -10.35 34.13
C ILE A 50 -20.48 -11.73 34.08
N ILE A 51 -21.09 -12.73 33.44
CA ILE A 51 -20.50 -14.06 33.27
C ILE A 51 -19.19 -13.97 32.47
N ALA A 52 -19.18 -13.20 31.37
CA ALA A 52 -17.98 -13.01 30.55
C ALA A 52 -16.84 -12.33 31.34
N LEU A 53 -17.15 -11.31 32.14
CA LEU A 53 -16.18 -10.62 33.01
C LEU A 53 -15.62 -11.55 34.09
N VAL A 54 -16.47 -12.40 34.70
CA VAL A 54 -16.02 -13.38 35.70
C VAL A 54 -15.09 -14.42 35.07
N VAL A 55 -15.39 -14.89 33.85
CA VAL A 55 -14.51 -15.83 33.11
C VAL A 55 -13.16 -15.18 32.78
N ILE A 56 -13.15 -13.92 32.34
CA ILE A 56 -11.91 -13.18 32.06
C ILE A 56 -11.06 -13.00 33.32
N ILE A 57 -11.68 -12.62 34.45
CA ILE A 57 -10.99 -12.47 35.74
C ILE A 57 -10.41 -13.82 36.19
N PHE A 58 -11.16 -14.91 36.04
CA PHE A 58 -10.69 -16.25 36.38
C PHE A 58 -9.50 -16.69 35.52
N LEU A 59 -9.53 -16.41 34.22
CA LEU A 59 -8.42 -16.67 33.30
C LEU A 59 -7.16 -15.86 33.67
N LEU A 60 -7.32 -14.58 34.05
CA LEU A 60 -6.21 -13.73 34.50
C LEU A 60 -5.58 -14.24 35.80
N ILE A 61 -6.38 -14.75 36.74
CA ILE A 61 -5.88 -15.36 37.99
C ILE A 61 -5.09 -16.64 37.69
N ILE A 62 -5.56 -17.48 36.76
CA ILE A 62 -4.82 -18.67 36.33
C ILE A 62 -3.48 -18.27 35.69
N LEU A 63 -3.48 -17.26 34.81
CA LEU A 63 -2.27 -16.75 34.16
C LEU A 63 -1.25 -16.22 35.19
N LEU A 64 -1.71 -15.45 36.17
CA LEU A 64 -0.87 -14.97 37.28
C LEU A 64 -0.34 -16.12 38.14
N GLY A 65 -1.14 -17.16 38.37
CA GLY A 65 -0.73 -18.38 39.08
C GLY A 65 0.35 -19.16 38.33
N VAL A 66 0.22 -19.31 37.01
CA VAL A 66 1.22 -19.96 36.15
C VAL A 66 2.52 -19.14 36.13
N CYS A 67 2.44 -17.82 35.99
CA CYS A 67 3.61 -16.93 36.05
C CYS A 67 4.29 -16.93 37.42
N GLY A 68 3.51 -17.01 38.51
CA GLY A 68 4.04 -17.12 39.87
C GLY A 68 4.74 -18.46 40.11
N ALA A 69 4.17 -19.56 39.61
CA ALA A 69 4.76 -20.89 39.71
C ALA A 69 6.04 -21.03 38.88
N THR A 70 6.10 -20.44 37.68
CA THR A 70 7.33 -20.42 36.87
C THR A 70 8.41 -19.54 37.48
N ALA A 71 8.06 -18.39 38.08
CA ALA A 71 9.00 -17.55 38.82
C ALA A 71 9.55 -18.24 40.08
N HIS A 72 8.70 -18.95 40.83
CA HIS A 72 9.12 -19.71 42.02
C HIS A 72 10.00 -20.92 41.66
N TYR A 73 9.70 -21.60 40.55
CA TYR A 73 10.55 -22.69 40.02
C TYR A 73 11.94 -22.18 39.63
N VAL A 74 12.03 -21.01 38.97
CA VAL A 74 13.31 -20.38 38.62
C VAL A 74 14.08 -19.91 39.86
N TYR A 75 13.39 -19.39 40.89
CA TYR A 75 14.02 -18.93 42.14
C TYR A 75 14.50 -20.07 43.05
N SER A 76 13.87 -21.24 43.00
CA SER A 76 14.22 -22.39 43.85
C SER A 76 15.34 -23.28 43.28
N THR A 77 15.76 -23.04 42.02
CA THR A 77 16.83 -23.80 41.35
C THR A 77 18.21 -23.14 41.36
N THR A 78 18.40 -22.01 42.05
CA THR A 78 19.72 -21.40 42.24
C THR A 78 20.41 -21.96 43.49
N PRO A 79 21.60 -22.58 43.38
CA PRO A 79 22.41 -22.91 44.55
C PRO A 79 22.90 -21.63 45.21
N ALA A 80 22.70 -21.53 46.53
CA ALA A 80 23.29 -20.49 47.36
C ALA A 80 24.82 -20.52 47.27
N SER A 81 25.44 -19.39 46.95
CA SER A 81 26.86 -19.15 47.25
C SER A 81 26.97 -18.18 48.42
N THR A 82 27.17 -18.74 49.61
CA THR A 82 27.83 -18.10 50.76
C THR A 82 29.23 -17.66 50.36
N ASP A 83 29.57 -16.37 50.40
CA ASP A 83 30.13 -15.71 51.59
C ASP A 83 30.73 -14.34 51.24
N CYS A 84 30.46 -13.36 52.09
CA CYS A 84 31.09 -12.05 52.08
C CYS A 84 32.39 -12.10 52.91
N THR A 85 33.49 -11.56 52.39
CA THR A 85 34.49 -10.87 53.22
C THR A 85 35.11 -9.70 52.48
N THR A 86 35.06 -8.55 53.15
CA THR A 86 35.69 -7.27 52.84
C THR A 86 37.17 -7.26 53.23
N SER A 87 38.05 -6.68 52.40
CA SER A 87 38.95 -5.56 52.77
C SER A 87 40.13 -5.34 51.79
N THR A 88 40.12 -4.14 51.19
CA THR A 88 41.22 -3.19 50.92
C THR A 88 42.54 -3.54 50.19
N ALA A 89 42.80 -2.71 49.17
CA ALA A 89 44.05 -2.02 48.78
C ALA A 89 45.01 -2.63 47.71
N ALA A 90 44.90 -2.03 46.52
CA ALA A 90 45.95 -1.40 45.70
C ALA A 90 47.03 -2.22 44.95
N THR A 91 47.24 -1.74 43.71
CA THR A 91 48.47 -1.70 42.87
C THR A 91 48.61 -2.63 41.65
N SER A 92 48.53 -1.99 40.48
CA SER A 92 49.33 -2.09 39.24
C SER A 92 49.57 -3.43 38.51
N SER A 93 49.13 -3.38 37.24
CA SER A 93 49.73 -3.93 36.01
C SER A 93 49.30 -5.33 35.52
N PRO A 94 49.31 -5.54 34.19
CA PRO A 94 48.31 -6.33 33.49
C PRO A 94 48.83 -7.70 33.03
N VAL A 95 47.98 -8.73 33.07
CA VAL A 95 48.22 -10.01 32.39
C VAL A 95 46.92 -10.55 31.78
N GLN A 96 46.93 -10.57 30.45
CA GLN A 96 46.36 -11.53 29.49
C GLN A 96 45.14 -12.40 29.85
N SER A 97 44.14 -12.28 28.97
CA SER A 97 43.47 -13.39 28.27
C SER A 97 42.85 -14.50 29.11
N GLY A 98 41.59 -14.31 29.47
CA GLY A 98 40.61 -15.38 29.63
C GLY A 98 39.37 -15.07 28.79
N SER A 99 39.29 -15.64 27.59
CA SER A 99 38.09 -15.62 26.75
C SER A 99 37.02 -16.49 27.41
N GLY A 100 36.12 -15.86 28.17
CA GLY A 100 34.88 -16.47 28.65
C GLY A 100 33.75 -16.15 27.68
N ASN A 101 33.22 -17.20 27.04
CA ASN A 101 32.12 -17.24 26.07
C ASN A 101 31.15 -16.04 26.04
N ASN A 102 31.33 -15.13 25.07
CA ASN A 102 30.31 -14.15 24.64
C ASN A 102 29.10 -14.81 23.93
N SER A 103 29.09 -16.14 23.74
CA SER A 103 28.03 -16.82 23.00
C SER A 103 26.71 -16.90 23.77
N SER A 104 26.74 -16.98 25.10
CA SER A 104 25.50 -17.09 25.90
C SER A 104 24.75 -15.77 26.00
N ASP A 105 25.47 -14.65 26.07
CA ASP A 105 24.85 -13.32 26.17
C ASP A 105 24.35 -12.84 24.80
N GLN A 106 25.06 -13.15 23.72
CA GLN A 106 24.57 -12.90 22.36
C GLN A 106 23.33 -13.75 22.03
N ASP A 107 23.32 -15.04 22.43
CA ASP A 107 22.18 -15.94 22.24
C ASP A 107 20.97 -15.51 23.08
N ARG A 108 21.19 -14.97 24.28
CA ARG A 108 20.13 -14.34 25.09
C ARG A 108 19.57 -13.07 24.45
N LEU A 109 20.43 -12.22 23.88
CA LEU A 109 20.01 -10.99 23.20
C LEU A 109 19.22 -11.31 21.92
N ASN A 110 19.66 -12.30 21.15
CA ASN A 110 18.97 -12.76 19.95
C ASN A 110 17.58 -13.32 20.29
N ARG A 111 17.46 -14.18 21.31
CA ARG A 111 16.16 -14.68 21.78
C ARG A 111 15.25 -13.58 22.33
N HIS A 112 15.82 -12.54 22.94
CA HIS A 112 15.05 -11.38 23.40
C HIS A 112 14.48 -10.59 22.21
N ASN A 113 15.27 -10.37 21.17
CA ASN A 113 14.84 -9.69 19.95
C ASN A 113 13.76 -10.49 19.19
N GLU A 114 13.93 -11.81 19.08
CA GLU A 114 12.91 -12.70 18.50
C GLU A 114 11.58 -12.64 19.26
N LEU A 115 11.64 -12.62 20.60
CA LEU A 115 10.46 -12.49 21.44
C LEU A 115 9.78 -11.12 21.26
N VAL A 116 10.56 -10.04 21.16
CA VAL A 116 10.03 -8.68 20.91
C VAL A 116 9.34 -8.61 19.54
N SER A 117 9.94 -9.19 18.49
CA SER A 117 9.30 -9.27 17.17
C SER A 117 8.03 -10.13 17.16
N ALA A 118 8.04 -11.24 17.89
CA ALA A 118 6.84 -12.09 18.02
C ALA A 118 5.70 -11.36 18.76
N ILE A 119 6.03 -10.60 19.81
CA ILE A 119 5.06 -9.77 20.53
C ILE A 119 4.50 -8.68 19.62
N GLN A 120 5.35 -8.01 18.82
CA GLN A 120 4.90 -6.99 17.87
C GLN A 120 3.94 -7.57 16.83
N ASN A 121 4.25 -8.73 16.26
CA ASN A 121 3.36 -9.43 15.32
C ASN A 121 2.00 -9.76 15.95
N VAL A 122 1.98 -10.18 17.21
CA VAL A 122 0.73 -10.45 17.94
C VAL A 122 -0.03 -9.15 18.21
N THR A 123 0.65 -8.07 18.57
CA THR A 123 0.04 -6.75 18.77
C THR A 123 -0.56 -6.22 17.47
N ASP A 124 0.13 -6.35 16.35
CA ASP A 124 -0.35 -5.93 15.03
C ASP A 124 -1.55 -6.78 14.59
N LEU A 125 -1.52 -8.09 14.86
CA LEU A 125 -2.64 -8.98 14.62
C LEU A 125 -3.86 -8.63 15.48
N VAL A 126 -3.67 -8.33 16.77
CA VAL A 126 -4.75 -7.91 17.68
C VAL A 126 -5.31 -6.55 17.28
N ASN A 127 -4.46 -5.59 16.90
CA ASN A 127 -4.90 -4.28 16.41
C ASN A 127 -5.65 -4.41 15.09
N SER A 128 -5.19 -5.28 14.18
CA SER A 128 -5.90 -5.63 12.94
C SER A 128 -7.28 -6.24 13.25
N GLN A 129 -7.35 -7.16 14.22
CA GLN A 129 -8.59 -7.82 14.62
C GLN A 129 -9.55 -6.88 15.37
N LEU A 130 -9.02 -5.93 16.15
CA LEU A 130 -9.80 -4.92 16.86
C LEU A 130 -10.36 -3.89 15.88
N MET A 131 -9.56 -3.44 14.91
CA MET A 131 -9.99 -2.58 13.82
C MET A 131 -11.01 -3.30 12.93
N TYR A 132 -10.85 -4.61 12.66
CA TYR A 132 -11.85 -5.45 11.99
C TYR A 132 -13.17 -5.49 12.78
N THR A 133 -13.11 -5.66 14.10
CA THR A 133 -14.32 -5.77 14.93
C THR A 133 -15.02 -4.41 15.10
N ALA A 134 -14.26 -3.32 15.22
CA ALA A 134 -14.78 -1.96 15.30
C ALA A 134 -15.35 -1.50 13.95
N SER A 135 -14.62 -1.70 12.86
CA SER A 135 -15.06 -1.35 11.50
C SER A 135 -16.26 -2.19 11.06
N ASN A 136 -16.27 -3.50 11.31
CA ASN A 136 -17.46 -4.32 11.05
C ASN A 136 -18.60 -3.98 12.02
N GLY A 137 -18.31 -3.61 13.27
CA GLY A 137 -19.33 -3.14 14.21
C GLY A 137 -20.00 -1.86 13.74
N ASP A 138 -19.23 -0.91 13.23
CA ASP A 138 -19.71 0.34 12.67
C ASP A 138 -20.39 0.15 11.31
N TYR A 139 -19.85 -0.72 10.44
CA TYR A 139 -20.41 -1.01 9.12
C TYR A 139 -21.70 -1.85 9.23
N ILE A 140 -21.71 -2.90 10.06
CA ILE A 140 -22.93 -3.65 10.38
C ILE A 140 -23.89 -2.74 11.14
N GLY A 141 -23.43 -1.84 12.01
CA GLY A 141 -24.25 -0.85 12.69
C GLY A 141 -24.92 0.13 11.72
N GLN A 142 -24.18 0.66 10.76
CA GLN A 142 -24.69 1.55 9.70
C GLN A 142 -25.61 0.80 8.74
N LEU A 143 -25.24 -0.41 8.32
CA LEU A 143 -26.05 -1.28 7.48
C LEU A 143 -27.34 -1.68 8.20
N MET A 144 -27.29 -2.07 9.47
CA MET A 144 -28.46 -2.37 10.28
C MET A 144 -29.31 -1.13 10.50
N ASN A 145 -28.72 0.04 10.75
CA ASN A 145 -29.48 1.28 10.94
C ASN A 145 -30.15 1.73 9.64
N SER A 146 -29.43 1.70 8.52
CA SER A 146 -29.95 1.97 7.18
C SER A 146 -31.06 0.97 6.80
N THR A 147 -30.81 -0.33 6.97
CA THR A 147 -31.81 -1.38 6.71
C THR A 147 -33.01 -1.24 7.64
N THR A 148 -32.82 -0.90 8.92
CA THR A 148 -33.92 -0.70 9.89
C THR A 148 -34.73 0.54 9.54
N GLN A 149 -34.10 1.63 9.09
CA GLN A 149 -34.77 2.83 8.63
C GLN A 149 -35.56 2.57 7.34
N SER A 150 -34.97 1.85 6.37
CA SER A 150 -35.66 1.42 5.15
C SER A 150 -36.82 0.47 5.47
N LEU A 151 -36.65 -0.48 6.39
CA LEU A 151 -37.71 -1.39 6.80
C LEU A 151 -38.83 -0.64 7.55
N ALA A 152 -38.48 0.30 8.41
CA ALA A 152 -39.43 1.14 9.11
C ALA A 152 -40.20 2.07 8.15
N SER A 153 -39.54 2.62 7.12
CA SER A 153 -40.21 3.40 6.09
C SER A 153 -41.15 2.53 5.27
N ILE A 154 -40.74 1.32 4.90
CA ILE A 154 -41.58 0.34 4.20
C ILE A 154 -42.80 -0.02 5.06
N VAL A 155 -42.62 -0.34 6.34
CA VAL A 155 -43.70 -0.69 7.27
C VAL A 155 -44.67 0.46 7.48
N ASN A 156 -44.17 1.69 7.66
CA ASN A 156 -45.02 2.88 7.79
C ASN A 156 -45.80 3.16 6.50
N THR A 157 -45.16 3.01 5.34
CA THR A 157 -45.83 3.16 4.04
C THR A 157 -46.88 2.06 3.83
N LEU A 158 -46.61 0.79 4.15
CA LEU A 158 -47.61 -0.29 4.10
C LEU A 158 -48.75 -0.11 5.11
N SER A 159 -48.45 0.39 6.30
CA SER A 159 -49.46 0.71 7.33
C SER A 159 -50.45 1.76 6.80
N ASN A 160 -49.94 2.80 6.14
CA ASN A 160 -50.77 3.85 5.56
C ASN A 160 -51.60 3.37 4.35
N LEU A 161 -51.14 2.33 3.65
CA LEU A 161 -51.87 1.65 2.57
C LEU A 161 -53.04 0.80 3.08
N GLY A 162 -52.92 0.22 4.27
CA GLY A 162 -53.99 -0.54 4.92
C GLY A 162 -55.18 0.33 5.35
N ASP A 163 -54.90 1.61 5.67
CA ASP A 163 -55.91 2.55 6.18
C ASP A 163 -56.61 3.38 5.10
N THR A 164 -56.12 3.38 3.85
CA THR A 164 -56.73 4.14 2.75
C THR A 164 -57.22 3.23 1.63
N GLY A 165 -58.42 2.69 1.83
CA GLY A 165 -59.24 2.22 0.71
C GLY A 165 -59.69 3.39 -0.17
N THR A 166 -58.82 3.89 -1.06
CA THR A 166 -59.08 4.58 -2.36
C THR A 166 -57.95 5.57 -2.74
N SER A 167 -57.15 5.24 -3.77
CA SER A 167 -56.48 6.14 -4.74
C SER A 167 -55.25 5.45 -5.34
N THR A 168 -55.38 4.93 -6.54
CA THR A 168 -54.45 4.00 -7.21
C THR A 168 -53.15 4.63 -7.74
N ALA A 169 -52.91 5.93 -7.59
CA ALA A 169 -51.72 6.60 -8.16
C ALA A 169 -50.58 6.81 -7.15
N GLY A 170 -50.85 7.36 -5.96
CA GLY A 170 -49.82 7.60 -4.94
C GLY A 170 -49.27 6.32 -4.31
N VAL A 171 -50.04 5.23 -4.35
CA VAL A 171 -49.60 3.89 -3.93
C VAL A 171 -48.56 3.32 -4.90
N VAL A 172 -48.71 3.57 -6.20
CA VAL A 172 -47.83 3.04 -7.24
C VAL A 172 -46.44 3.69 -7.18
N ASP A 173 -46.36 5.00 -6.96
CA ASP A 173 -45.06 5.70 -6.81
C ASP A 173 -44.30 5.23 -5.55
N ASN A 174 -45.02 5.00 -4.45
CA ASN A 174 -44.43 4.48 -3.22
C ASN A 174 -43.94 3.03 -3.38
N ILE A 175 -44.69 2.19 -4.11
CA ILE A 175 -44.24 0.83 -4.46
C ILE A 175 -43.02 0.90 -5.39
N LEU A 176 -42.99 1.81 -6.36
CA LEU A 176 -41.86 1.98 -7.28
C LEU A 176 -40.57 2.39 -6.55
N LEU A 177 -40.66 3.27 -5.56
CA LEU A 177 -39.53 3.66 -4.72
C LEU A 177 -38.98 2.48 -3.91
N VAL A 178 -39.87 1.67 -3.32
CA VAL A 178 -39.50 0.47 -2.57
C VAL A 178 -38.89 -0.60 -3.48
N VAL A 179 -39.45 -0.79 -4.68
CA VAL A 179 -38.91 -1.70 -5.68
C VAL A 179 -37.52 -1.26 -6.13
N ASN A 180 -37.28 0.04 -6.36
CA ASN A 180 -35.95 0.54 -6.72
C ASN A 180 -34.91 0.31 -5.60
N ASN A 181 -35.29 0.51 -4.33
CA ASN A 181 -34.41 0.24 -3.19
C ASN A 181 -34.16 -1.26 -2.97
N ILE A 182 -35.15 -2.11 -3.25
CA ILE A 182 -34.96 -3.57 -3.22
C ILE A 182 -34.09 -4.02 -4.40
N LEU A 183 -34.25 -3.43 -5.58
CA LEU A 183 -33.43 -3.72 -6.76
C LEU A 183 -31.96 -3.34 -6.55
N THR A 184 -31.66 -2.22 -5.90
CA THR A 184 -30.27 -1.87 -5.56
C THR A 184 -29.65 -2.87 -4.58
N ILE A 185 -30.41 -3.32 -3.57
CA ILE A 185 -29.96 -4.36 -2.61
C ILE A 185 -29.82 -5.73 -3.29
N GLN A 186 -30.77 -6.12 -4.15
CA GLN A 186 -30.73 -7.37 -4.90
C GLN A 186 -29.59 -7.39 -5.91
N ASN A 187 -29.33 -6.29 -6.63
CA ASN A 187 -28.24 -6.19 -7.59
C ASN A 187 -26.88 -6.31 -6.89
N GLY A 188 -26.70 -5.65 -5.73
CA GLY A 188 -25.50 -5.84 -4.91
C GLY A 188 -25.36 -7.30 -4.46
N SER A 189 -26.41 -7.89 -3.90
CA SER A 189 -26.40 -9.28 -3.40
C SER A 189 -26.19 -10.33 -4.50
N GLN A 190 -26.70 -10.10 -5.72
CA GLN A 190 -26.49 -10.99 -6.87
C GLN A 190 -25.07 -10.86 -7.43
N LEU A 191 -24.48 -9.66 -7.44
CA LEU A 191 -23.06 -9.46 -7.72
C LEU A 191 -22.21 -10.28 -6.74
N PHE A 192 -22.45 -10.15 -5.43
CA PHE A 192 -21.68 -10.88 -4.40
C PHE A 192 -21.81 -12.40 -4.45
N ASN A 193 -22.93 -12.94 -4.94
CA ASN A 193 -23.11 -14.39 -5.11
C ASN A 193 -22.47 -14.95 -6.40
N THR A 194 -22.13 -14.08 -7.36
CA THR A 194 -21.58 -14.49 -8.67
C THR A 194 -20.05 -14.45 -8.70
N PHE A 195 -19.44 -13.59 -7.88
CA PHE A 195 -17.97 -13.46 -7.85
C PHE A 195 -17.31 -14.52 -6.97
N LYS A 196 -16.47 -15.34 -7.59
CA LYS A 196 -15.54 -16.24 -6.87
C LYS A 196 -14.49 -15.45 -6.08
N HIS A 197 -14.18 -14.21 -6.52
CA HIS A 197 -13.33 -13.25 -5.84
C HIS A 197 -13.79 -11.81 -6.10
N ILE A 198 -13.96 -11.01 -5.05
CA ILE A 198 -14.35 -9.59 -5.09
C ILE A 198 -13.08 -8.72 -5.17
N SER A 199 -13.03 -7.78 -6.13
CA SER A 199 -11.95 -6.81 -6.29
C SER A 199 -12.31 -5.42 -5.76
N CYS A 200 -11.33 -4.53 -5.60
CA CYS A 200 -11.61 -3.12 -5.31
C CYS A 200 -12.44 -2.45 -6.43
N SER A 201 -12.32 -2.92 -7.67
CA SER A 201 -13.13 -2.40 -8.78
C SER A 201 -14.60 -2.79 -8.63
N ASP A 202 -14.90 -3.99 -8.13
CA ASP A 202 -16.27 -4.41 -7.85
C ASP A 202 -16.89 -3.57 -6.73
N VAL A 203 -16.11 -3.29 -5.69
CA VAL A 203 -16.52 -2.39 -4.59
C VAL A 203 -16.80 -0.99 -5.13
N TYR A 204 -15.89 -0.43 -5.93
CA TYR A 204 -16.06 0.90 -6.53
C TYR A 204 -17.30 0.98 -7.43
N ASN A 205 -17.56 -0.05 -8.24
CA ASN A 205 -18.74 -0.09 -9.12
C ASN A 205 -20.04 -0.22 -8.33
N ALA A 206 -20.06 -0.98 -7.23
CA ALA A 206 -21.23 -1.16 -6.39
C ALA A 206 -21.47 0.04 -5.45
N LEU A 207 -20.41 0.67 -4.96
CA LEU A 207 -20.42 1.75 -3.97
C LEU A 207 -19.43 2.87 -4.37
N PRO A 208 -19.76 3.70 -5.38
CA PRO A 208 -18.82 4.69 -5.95
C PRO A 208 -18.34 5.78 -4.99
N ASN A 209 -19.04 6.00 -3.88
CA ASN A 209 -18.70 6.99 -2.85
C ASN A 209 -17.80 6.42 -1.74
N SER A 210 -17.35 5.17 -1.86
CA SER A 210 -16.50 4.55 -0.84
C SER A 210 -15.12 5.22 -0.84
N PRO A 211 -14.53 5.55 0.33
CA PRO A 211 -13.24 6.22 0.41
C PRO A 211 -12.07 5.26 0.14
N SER A 212 -10.90 5.78 -0.25
CA SER A 212 -9.67 4.98 -0.28
C SER A 212 -9.31 4.46 1.12
N GLY A 213 -8.82 3.23 1.23
CA GLY A 213 -8.51 2.61 2.52
C GLY A 213 -8.35 1.10 2.47
N TYR A 214 -8.26 0.48 3.65
CA TYR A 214 -8.21 -0.97 3.78
C TYR A 214 -9.62 -1.57 3.82
N TYR A 215 -9.84 -2.56 2.97
CA TYR A 215 -11.08 -3.32 2.85
C TYR A 215 -10.79 -4.79 3.16
N HIS A 216 -11.80 -5.49 3.68
CA HIS A 216 -11.71 -6.93 3.89
C HIS A 216 -12.40 -7.65 2.73
N LEU A 217 -11.63 -8.07 1.72
CA LEU A 217 -12.11 -8.74 0.52
C LEU A 217 -11.52 -10.15 0.46
N ASN A 218 -12.33 -11.16 0.11
CA ASN A 218 -11.86 -12.54 -0.07
C ASN A 218 -11.11 -13.12 1.16
N SER A 219 -11.57 -12.80 2.38
CA SER A 219 -10.92 -13.16 3.65
C SER A 219 -9.52 -12.56 3.84
N LYS A 220 -9.19 -11.49 3.11
CA LYS A 220 -7.90 -10.78 3.18
C LYS A 220 -8.13 -9.29 3.36
N THR A 221 -7.21 -8.64 4.06
CA THR A 221 -7.17 -7.18 4.13
C THR A 221 -6.40 -6.66 2.93
N VAL A 222 -7.06 -5.89 2.08
CA VAL A 222 -6.49 -5.31 0.86
C VAL A 222 -6.65 -3.80 0.89
N TYR A 223 -5.67 -3.07 0.38
CA TYR A 223 -5.81 -1.63 0.23
C TYR A 223 -6.46 -1.32 -1.12
N CYS A 224 -7.58 -0.61 -1.08
CA CYS A 224 -8.28 -0.11 -2.25
C CYS A 224 -8.07 1.40 -2.39
N ASN A 225 -7.54 1.83 -3.53
CA ASN A 225 -7.53 3.24 -3.91
C ASN A 225 -8.80 3.54 -4.73
N MET A 226 -9.75 4.24 -4.09
CA MET A 226 -11.03 4.63 -4.67
C MET A 226 -10.97 6.01 -5.36
N ASP A 227 -9.85 6.70 -5.21
CA ASP A 227 -9.57 7.96 -5.90
C ASP A 227 -9.00 7.72 -7.31
N GLN A 228 -8.82 8.80 -8.07
CA GLN A 228 -8.18 8.74 -9.38
C GLN A 228 -6.70 8.33 -9.24
N LEU A 229 -6.26 7.37 -10.07
CA LEU A 229 -4.87 6.91 -10.13
C LEU A 229 -4.49 6.63 -11.59
N CYS A 230 -3.29 7.07 -12.01
CA CYS A 230 -2.86 6.99 -13.42
C CYS A 230 -3.88 7.56 -14.42
N ASN A 231 -4.55 8.67 -14.05
CA ASN A 231 -5.64 9.29 -14.80
C ASN A 231 -6.90 8.42 -15.01
N VAL A 232 -7.02 7.28 -14.32
CA VAL A 232 -8.20 6.40 -14.34
C VAL A 232 -8.93 6.53 -13.01
N THR A 233 -10.27 6.52 -13.06
CA THR A 233 -11.13 6.51 -11.87
C THR A 233 -10.86 5.29 -10.96
N GLY A 234 -11.26 5.39 -9.70
CA GLY A 234 -10.90 4.47 -8.61
C GLY A 234 -11.28 3.00 -8.77
N GLY A 235 -11.14 2.26 -7.67
CA GLY A 235 -11.30 0.80 -7.64
C GLY A 235 -10.02 0.04 -7.90
N TRP A 236 -8.88 0.66 -7.60
CA TRP A 236 -7.55 0.08 -7.75
C TRP A 236 -7.19 -0.79 -6.55
N THR A 237 -6.76 -2.04 -6.79
CA THR A 237 -6.30 -2.96 -5.75
C THR A 237 -4.79 -2.90 -5.62
N ARG A 238 -4.27 -2.56 -4.44
CA ARG A 238 -2.81 -2.51 -4.21
C ARG A 238 -2.24 -3.92 -4.08
N LEU A 239 -1.30 -4.29 -4.94
CA LEU A 239 -0.59 -5.57 -4.90
C LEU A 239 0.67 -5.52 -4.05
N GLY A 240 1.35 -4.38 -4.03
CA GLY A 240 2.60 -4.21 -3.32
C GLY A 240 2.75 -2.80 -2.79
N TYR A 241 3.26 -2.69 -1.57
CA TYR A 241 3.68 -1.45 -0.95
C TYR A 241 4.98 -1.72 -0.19
N PHE A 242 5.95 -0.85 -0.38
CA PHE A 242 7.25 -0.94 0.23
C PHE A 242 7.77 0.46 0.43
N ASP A 243 8.24 0.75 1.64
CA ASP A 243 8.72 2.06 2.03
C ASP A 243 9.82 1.93 3.09
N MET A 244 11.05 2.26 2.71
CA MET A 244 12.23 2.19 3.57
C MET A 244 12.42 3.42 4.47
N THR A 245 11.58 4.45 4.31
CA THR A 245 11.56 5.60 5.23
C THR A 245 11.08 5.18 6.63
N ASP A 246 10.24 4.14 6.70
CA ASP A 246 9.94 3.44 7.94
C ASP A 246 11.15 2.61 8.38
N ALA A 247 11.75 3.00 9.51
CA ALA A 247 12.90 2.35 10.09
C ALA A 247 12.66 0.87 10.46
N THR A 248 11.40 0.45 10.61
CA THR A 248 11.02 -0.94 10.93
C THR A 248 10.90 -1.83 9.70
N THR A 249 10.72 -1.24 8.50
CA THR A 249 10.68 -1.98 7.24
C THR A 249 12.03 -2.65 6.98
N SER A 250 12.02 -3.95 6.71
CA SER A 250 13.19 -4.71 6.25
C SER A 250 13.17 -4.88 4.74
N CYS A 251 14.34 -5.10 4.13
CA CYS A 251 14.40 -5.40 2.70
C CYS A 251 13.59 -6.66 2.36
N PRO A 252 12.95 -6.71 1.17
CA PRO A 252 12.28 -7.92 0.72
C PRO A 252 13.26 -9.10 0.64
N SER A 253 12.73 -10.32 0.71
CA SER A 253 13.58 -11.51 0.73
C SER A 253 14.51 -11.57 -0.49
N GLY A 254 15.80 -11.81 -0.26
CA GLY A 254 16.82 -11.86 -1.29
C GLY A 254 17.47 -10.52 -1.63
N PHE A 255 16.88 -9.38 -1.23
CA PHE A 255 17.48 -8.07 -1.43
C PHE A 255 18.52 -7.75 -0.36
N GLN A 256 19.53 -6.97 -0.73
CA GLN A 256 20.57 -6.49 0.17
C GLN A 256 20.26 -5.08 0.66
N LEU A 257 20.40 -4.83 1.97
CA LEU A 257 20.26 -3.50 2.55
C LEU A 257 21.45 -2.60 2.21
N TYR A 258 21.14 -1.45 1.63
CA TYR A 258 22.04 -0.31 1.50
C TYR A 258 21.68 0.73 2.57
N GLN A 259 22.70 1.27 3.24
CA GLN A 259 22.51 2.31 4.23
C GLN A 259 23.64 3.34 4.15
N GLN A 260 23.29 4.59 3.85
CA GLN A 260 24.24 5.69 3.72
C GLN A 260 23.60 6.99 4.21
N SER A 261 24.27 7.71 5.10
CA SER A 261 23.82 9.02 5.61
C SER A 261 22.36 9.05 6.10
N GLY A 262 21.88 7.95 6.69
CA GLY A 262 20.51 7.81 7.19
C GLY A 262 19.48 7.35 6.15
N VAL A 263 19.82 7.33 4.86
CA VAL A 263 18.97 6.77 3.80
C VAL A 263 19.14 5.25 3.76
N ARG A 264 18.02 4.55 3.62
CA ARG A 264 17.95 3.09 3.50
C ARG A 264 17.29 2.72 2.17
N ALA A 265 17.86 1.74 1.48
CA ALA A 265 17.34 1.21 0.22
C ALA A 265 17.72 -0.27 0.08
N CYS A 266 17.13 -0.96 -0.88
CA CYS A 266 17.29 -2.40 -1.06
C CYS A 266 17.72 -2.70 -2.50
N GLY A 267 18.91 -3.25 -2.64
CA GLY A 267 19.55 -3.54 -3.93
C GLY A 267 19.80 -5.03 -4.15
N ARG A 268 20.61 -5.32 -5.16
CA ARG A 268 20.97 -6.70 -5.54
C ARG A 268 22.03 -7.27 -4.59
N PRO A 269 21.96 -8.55 -4.22
CA PRO A 269 23.03 -9.20 -3.50
C PRO A 269 24.15 -9.68 -4.45
N GLY A 270 25.31 -10.01 -3.89
CA GLY A 270 26.35 -10.77 -4.59
C GLY A 270 27.45 -9.92 -5.22
N THR A 271 28.16 -10.49 -6.20
CA THR A 271 29.40 -9.91 -6.76
C THR A 271 29.46 -9.98 -8.29
N THR A 272 28.35 -10.31 -8.95
CA THR A 272 28.26 -10.49 -10.41
C THR A 272 26.97 -9.90 -10.97
N ALA A 273 26.90 -9.82 -12.30
CA ALA A 273 25.67 -9.55 -13.05
C ALA A 273 24.52 -10.43 -12.58
N SER A 274 23.36 -9.83 -12.33
CA SER A 274 22.20 -10.55 -11.78
C SER A 274 20.94 -9.70 -11.76
N CYS A 275 19.82 -10.35 -11.50
CA CYS A 275 18.60 -9.70 -11.02
C CYS A 275 18.15 -10.33 -9.70
N VAL A 276 17.56 -9.53 -8.83
CA VAL A 276 16.79 -9.98 -7.66
C VAL A 276 15.32 -9.65 -7.89
N SER A 277 14.41 -10.54 -7.50
CA SER A 277 12.99 -10.46 -7.81
C SER A 277 12.12 -10.42 -6.56
N GLN A 278 11.03 -9.65 -6.62
CA GLN A 278 9.90 -9.70 -5.68
C GLN A 278 8.61 -9.95 -6.48
N GLY A 279 7.93 -11.06 -6.16
CA GLY A 279 6.61 -11.36 -6.72
C GLY A 279 5.48 -10.67 -5.94
N LEU A 280 4.49 -10.16 -6.65
CA LEU A 280 3.31 -9.49 -6.12
C LEU A 280 2.06 -10.27 -6.58
N ASP A 281 1.45 -10.99 -5.65
CA ASP A 281 0.32 -11.89 -5.92
C ASP A 281 -1.00 -11.10 -6.03
N PRO A 282 -1.78 -11.24 -7.13
CA PRO A 282 -3.11 -10.64 -7.24
C PRO A 282 -4.15 -11.25 -6.30
N ASN A 283 -3.81 -12.30 -5.55
CA ASN A 283 -4.66 -12.92 -4.54
C ASN A 283 -5.99 -13.45 -5.12
N GLY A 284 -5.94 -13.98 -6.35
CA GLY A 284 -7.07 -14.61 -7.02
C GLY A 284 -7.98 -13.65 -7.79
N ILE A 285 -7.73 -12.35 -7.79
CA ILE A 285 -8.43 -11.41 -8.68
C ILE A 285 -7.81 -11.44 -10.08
N SER A 286 -8.62 -11.18 -11.10
CA SER A 286 -8.12 -10.89 -12.44
C SER A 286 -7.98 -9.38 -12.64
N TYR A 287 -7.03 -8.97 -13.49
CA TYR A 287 -6.81 -7.57 -13.82
C TYR A 287 -6.46 -7.40 -15.30
N SER A 288 -6.58 -6.17 -15.80
CA SER A 288 -6.15 -5.77 -17.14
C SER A 288 -5.38 -4.46 -17.16
N GLN A 289 -5.31 -3.76 -16.03
CA GLN A 289 -4.60 -2.51 -15.88
C GLN A 289 -3.58 -2.62 -14.75
N ILE A 290 -2.40 -2.03 -14.93
CA ILE A 290 -1.37 -1.90 -13.90
C ILE A 290 -0.98 -0.43 -13.81
N CYS A 291 -0.94 0.09 -12.59
CA CYS A 291 -0.47 1.43 -12.29
C CYS A 291 0.48 1.37 -11.10
N GLY A 292 1.59 2.09 -11.14
CA GLY A 292 2.51 2.11 -10.01
C GLY A 292 3.59 3.15 -10.13
N ARG A 293 4.37 3.29 -9.06
CA ARG A 293 5.58 4.11 -9.04
C ARG A 293 6.63 3.43 -8.20
N VAL A 294 7.90 3.69 -8.53
CA VAL A 294 9.07 3.13 -7.86
C VAL A 294 10.06 4.26 -7.70
N ILE A 295 10.68 4.35 -6.52
CA ILE A 295 11.78 5.29 -6.25
C ILE A 295 12.99 4.47 -5.85
N GLY A 296 14.14 4.83 -6.40
CA GLY A 296 15.41 4.22 -6.07
C GLY A 296 16.54 5.24 -6.08
N TYR A 297 17.75 4.73 -5.96
CA TYR A 297 18.96 5.53 -6.01
C TYR A 297 19.94 4.88 -6.97
N GLN A 298 20.70 5.69 -7.69
CA GLN A 298 21.86 5.22 -8.42
C GLN A 298 22.97 4.87 -7.41
N TYR A 299 23.57 3.68 -7.54
CA TYR A 299 24.82 3.33 -6.89
C TYR A 299 25.93 3.22 -7.94
N ALA A 300 26.95 4.07 -7.81
CA ALA A 300 28.09 4.09 -8.71
C ALA A 300 27.72 4.28 -10.20
N THR A 301 28.11 3.38 -11.11
CA THR A 301 27.83 3.54 -12.56
C THR A 301 26.66 2.70 -12.97
N SER A 302 25.62 3.26 -13.56
CA SER A 302 24.56 2.47 -14.19
C SER A 302 24.48 2.77 -15.68
N ASP A 303 24.26 1.76 -16.50
CA ASP A 303 24.40 1.82 -17.96
C ASP A 303 23.07 1.81 -18.73
N ALA A 304 21.98 2.23 -18.07
CA ALA A 304 20.62 2.27 -18.59
C ALA A 304 20.14 0.93 -19.17
N PHE A 305 20.21 0.76 -20.50
CA PHE A 305 19.82 -0.48 -21.20
C PHE A 305 21.05 -1.23 -21.72
N HIS A 306 21.96 -1.59 -20.81
CA HIS A 306 23.12 -2.43 -21.11
C HIS A 306 22.95 -3.86 -20.58
N GLY A 307 23.87 -4.77 -20.94
CA GLY A 307 23.77 -6.20 -20.59
C GLY A 307 23.08 -7.10 -21.62
N GLY A 308 22.41 -6.50 -22.61
CA GLY A 308 21.83 -7.18 -23.78
C GLY A 308 20.76 -8.25 -23.45
N GLY A 309 20.37 -9.01 -24.47
CA GLY A 309 19.57 -10.23 -24.30
C GLY A 309 18.06 -10.07 -24.44
N SER A 310 17.33 -10.75 -23.56
CA SER A 310 15.87 -10.90 -23.58
C SER A 310 15.26 -10.36 -22.29
N LEU A 311 13.92 -10.33 -22.22
CA LEU A 311 13.19 -9.93 -21.01
C LEU A 311 13.60 -10.74 -19.75
N ASP A 312 14.10 -11.96 -19.92
CA ASP A 312 14.55 -12.81 -18.82
C ASP A 312 15.96 -12.48 -18.31
N SER A 313 16.75 -11.74 -19.07
CA SER A 313 18.11 -11.32 -18.70
C SER A 313 18.14 -10.04 -17.85
N TYR A 314 19.33 -9.58 -17.49
CA TYR A 314 19.60 -8.31 -16.80
C TYR A 314 19.70 -7.11 -17.76
N TYR A 315 18.83 -7.07 -18.77
CA TYR A 315 18.88 -6.11 -19.89
C TYR A 315 18.76 -4.62 -19.52
N VAL A 316 18.46 -4.34 -18.25
CA VAL A 316 18.27 -3.00 -17.70
C VAL A 316 19.04 -2.90 -16.38
N GLU A 317 19.79 -1.83 -16.25
CA GLU A 317 20.39 -1.35 -15.03
C GLU A 317 19.34 -0.53 -14.28
N GLY A 318 18.60 -1.18 -13.40
CA GLY A 318 17.35 -0.60 -12.91
C GLY A 318 16.28 -1.63 -12.57
N VAL A 319 15.02 -1.21 -12.67
CA VAL A 319 13.86 -2.00 -12.33
C VAL A 319 13.14 -2.51 -13.57
N SER A 320 12.91 -3.82 -13.65
CA SER A 320 12.05 -4.44 -14.66
C SER A 320 10.75 -4.91 -14.00
N ILE A 321 9.61 -4.41 -14.49
CA ILE A 321 8.28 -4.86 -14.08
C ILE A 321 7.71 -5.77 -15.16
N THR A 322 7.33 -6.98 -14.76
CA THR A 322 6.76 -8.00 -15.66
C THR A 322 5.55 -8.69 -15.02
N TYR A 323 4.84 -9.51 -15.79
CA TYR A 323 3.89 -10.48 -15.25
C TYR A 323 3.97 -11.80 -16.04
N GLY A 324 3.45 -12.87 -15.45
CA GLY A 324 3.32 -14.16 -16.12
C GLY A 324 4.61 -14.98 -16.22
N SER A 325 4.42 -16.25 -16.60
CA SER A 325 5.50 -17.18 -16.94
C SER A 325 5.10 -17.95 -18.19
N PRO A 326 5.67 -17.66 -19.39
CA PRO A 326 6.81 -16.77 -19.64
C PRO A 326 6.52 -15.29 -19.35
N ARG A 327 7.58 -14.52 -19.06
CA ARG A 327 7.46 -13.11 -18.70
C ARG A 327 6.86 -12.28 -19.83
N THR A 328 6.01 -11.35 -19.45
CA THR A 328 5.48 -10.28 -20.31
C THR A 328 5.87 -8.92 -19.73
N HIS A 329 6.38 -8.03 -20.58
CA HIS A 329 6.87 -6.71 -20.16
C HIS A 329 5.72 -5.76 -19.79
N VAL A 330 5.86 -5.09 -18.63
CA VAL A 330 4.97 -4.02 -18.15
C VAL A 330 5.69 -2.68 -18.26
N TRP A 331 6.82 -2.53 -17.57
CA TRP A 331 7.55 -1.27 -17.55
C TRP A 331 9.03 -1.50 -17.24
N SER A 332 9.89 -0.58 -17.64
CA SER A 332 11.29 -0.55 -17.22
C SER A 332 11.65 0.81 -16.66
N LEU A 333 12.32 0.84 -15.52
CA LEU A 333 12.86 2.05 -14.92
C LEU A 333 14.38 1.92 -14.93
N ALA A 334 15.02 2.57 -15.89
CA ALA A 334 16.45 2.44 -16.15
C ALA A 334 17.22 3.57 -15.44
N ALA A 335 18.44 3.29 -15.01
CA ALA A 335 19.34 4.26 -14.42
C ALA A 335 20.51 4.54 -15.37
N GLY A 336 20.67 5.79 -15.80
CA GLY A 336 21.83 6.23 -16.58
C GLY A 336 23.04 6.52 -15.68
N PRO A 337 24.23 6.78 -16.24
CA PRO A 337 25.44 6.96 -15.45
C PRO A 337 25.59 8.40 -14.96
N ARG A 338 25.05 9.38 -15.71
CA ARG A 338 25.18 10.82 -15.50
C ARG A 338 24.02 11.60 -16.13
N ASP A 339 23.71 12.75 -15.55
CA ASP A 339 22.59 13.62 -15.94
C ASP A 339 23.00 14.87 -16.77
N THR A 340 24.30 15.16 -16.82
CA THR A 340 24.89 16.43 -17.29
C THR A 340 26.00 16.21 -18.30
N PHE A 341 26.39 14.95 -18.55
CA PHE A 341 27.51 14.63 -19.42
C PHE A 341 27.34 13.30 -20.17
N ALA A 342 27.39 13.38 -21.50
CA ALA A 342 27.34 12.23 -22.40
C ALA A 342 28.76 11.83 -22.82
N SER A 343 29.31 10.77 -22.21
CA SER A 343 30.65 10.25 -22.52
C SER A 343 30.65 9.38 -23.79
N GLY A 344 30.18 9.92 -24.91
CA GLY A 344 29.92 9.16 -26.14
C GLY A 344 28.53 8.49 -26.17
N GLY A 345 27.73 8.66 -25.11
CA GLY A 345 26.29 8.39 -25.09
C GLY A 345 25.85 6.93 -25.04
N GLY A 346 26.74 5.97 -25.29
CA GLY A 346 26.40 4.55 -25.42
C GLY A 346 25.94 3.83 -24.14
N TYR A 347 25.81 4.56 -23.03
CA TYR A 347 25.29 4.06 -21.74
C TYR A 347 24.28 5.03 -21.12
N ASP A 348 24.07 6.18 -21.76
CA ASP A 348 23.17 7.20 -21.25
C ASP A 348 21.72 6.77 -21.41
N CYS A 349 20.84 7.42 -20.65
CA CYS A 349 19.42 7.25 -20.85
C CYS A 349 19.03 7.52 -22.31
N PRO A 350 18.18 6.67 -22.94
CA PRO A 350 17.82 6.84 -24.35
C PRO A 350 17.10 8.16 -24.66
N CYS A 351 16.47 8.77 -23.65
CA CYS A 351 15.84 10.08 -23.75
C CYS A 351 16.83 11.25 -23.60
N ASN A 352 18.10 11.00 -23.27
CA ASN A 352 19.10 12.06 -23.12
C ASN A 352 19.42 12.72 -24.46
N THR A 353 19.65 14.04 -24.43
CA THR A 353 20.02 14.79 -25.62
C THR A 353 21.32 14.25 -26.20
N GLY A 354 21.26 13.70 -27.43
CA GLY A 354 22.42 13.15 -28.12
C GLY A 354 22.77 11.71 -27.76
N SER A 355 21.95 11.01 -26.97
CA SER A 355 22.14 9.59 -26.67
C SER A 355 21.88 8.71 -27.91
N PRO A 356 22.84 7.86 -28.32
CA PRO A 356 22.63 6.82 -29.32
C PRO A 356 22.08 5.52 -28.71
N GLN A 357 21.81 5.46 -27.40
CA GLN A 357 21.50 4.21 -26.71
C GLN A 357 20.18 3.61 -27.22
N PRO A 358 20.17 2.36 -27.73
CA PRO A 358 18.94 1.76 -28.22
C PRO A 358 18.07 1.25 -27.05
N VAL A 359 16.76 1.41 -27.20
CA VAL A 359 15.79 0.76 -26.31
C VAL A 359 15.48 -0.65 -26.86
N PRO A 360 15.52 -1.72 -26.04
CA PRO A 360 15.10 -3.03 -26.49
C PRO A 360 13.69 -3.02 -27.05
N SER A 361 13.46 -3.72 -28.17
CA SER A 361 12.18 -3.66 -28.90
C SER A 361 10.97 -4.10 -28.07
N PHE A 362 11.16 -5.02 -27.12
CA PHE A 362 10.09 -5.48 -26.21
C PHE A 362 9.74 -4.45 -25.11
N VAL A 363 10.63 -3.49 -24.83
CA VAL A 363 10.37 -2.37 -23.90
C VAL A 363 9.58 -1.28 -24.62
N GLY A 364 9.99 -0.93 -25.84
CA GLY A 364 9.35 0.11 -26.64
C GLY A 364 9.34 1.46 -25.93
N SER A 365 8.18 2.09 -25.81
CA SER A 365 8.00 3.37 -25.10
C SER A 365 7.62 3.21 -23.62
N ASN A 366 7.57 1.98 -23.09
CA ASN A 366 7.09 1.70 -21.73
C ASN A 366 8.27 1.71 -20.75
N TYR A 367 8.96 2.85 -20.67
CA TYR A 367 10.07 3.02 -19.75
C TYR A 367 10.18 4.43 -19.20
N PHE A 368 10.83 4.53 -18.04
CA PHE A 368 11.45 5.76 -17.56
C PHE A 368 12.96 5.53 -17.48
N CYS A 369 13.73 6.61 -17.60
CA CYS A 369 15.17 6.56 -17.42
C CYS A 369 15.64 7.86 -16.77
N GLU A 370 16.56 7.78 -15.83
CA GLU A 370 17.11 8.94 -15.12
C GLU A 370 18.48 8.60 -14.53
N SER A 371 19.31 9.60 -14.23
CA SER A 371 20.58 9.43 -13.53
C SER A 371 20.61 10.32 -12.30
N GLY A 372 21.02 9.77 -11.15
CA GLY A 372 21.19 10.55 -9.91
C GLY A 372 22.56 11.22 -9.78
N ASN A 373 23.46 11.03 -10.75
CA ASN A 373 24.82 11.58 -10.69
C ASN A 373 24.97 12.92 -11.45
N PRO A 374 25.09 14.06 -10.74
CA PRO A 374 25.28 15.38 -11.33
C PRO A 374 26.71 15.66 -11.83
N ASN A 375 27.62 14.69 -11.73
CA ASN A 375 29.05 14.92 -11.89
C ASN A 375 29.63 14.11 -13.06
N GLN A 376 30.70 14.63 -13.65
CA GLN A 376 31.52 13.88 -14.61
C GLN A 376 32.22 12.67 -13.95
N GLY A 377 32.57 12.81 -12.68
CA GLY A 377 33.18 11.74 -11.88
C GLY A 377 32.15 10.68 -11.48
N ILE A 378 32.67 9.49 -11.17
CA ILE A 378 31.90 8.36 -10.67
C ILE A 378 32.40 8.05 -9.26
N GLY A 379 31.47 7.90 -8.32
CA GLY A 379 31.77 7.56 -6.94
C GLY A 379 31.18 6.20 -6.56
N GLY A 380 31.92 5.40 -5.79
CA GLY A 380 31.46 4.11 -5.25
C GLY A 380 30.47 4.26 -4.08
N TYR A 381 29.38 5.00 -4.28
CA TYR A 381 28.40 5.33 -3.25
C TYR A 381 27.00 5.54 -3.86
N MET A 382 25.97 5.57 -3.00
CA MET A 382 24.61 5.96 -3.41
C MET A 382 24.54 7.47 -3.60
N TYR A 383 24.00 7.90 -4.74
CA TYR A 383 23.70 9.31 -5.02
C TYR A 383 22.37 9.69 -4.36
N LEU A 384 22.44 10.31 -3.18
CA LEU A 384 21.26 10.52 -2.32
C LEU A 384 20.47 11.80 -2.61
N ASN A 385 21.07 12.76 -3.30
CA ASN A 385 20.47 14.09 -3.51
C ASN A 385 19.40 14.08 -4.62
N ASP A 386 19.43 13.07 -5.47
CA ASP A 386 18.59 12.97 -6.66
C ASP A 386 18.04 11.53 -6.77
N PRO A 387 16.89 11.25 -6.12
CA PRO A 387 16.22 9.96 -6.21
C PRO A 387 15.77 9.68 -7.63
N LEU A 388 15.97 8.45 -8.09
CA LEU A 388 15.59 8.05 -9.44
C LEU A 388 14.07 7.89 -9.61
N TRP A 389 13.61 8.29 -10.78
CA TRP A 389 12.28 8.12 -11.35
C TRP A 389 11.18 8.90 -10.65
N ASP A 390 11.54 10.00 -9.99
CA ASP A 390 10.61 10.93 -9.36
C ASP A 390 10.22 12.12 -10.27
N GLY A 391 10.93 12.29 -11.39
CA GLY A 391 10.73 13.36 -12.36
C GLY A 391 11.29 14.71 -11.92
N GLN A 392 12.22 14.73 -10.98
CA GLN A 392 12.85 15.91 -10.40
C GLN A 392 14.38 15.79 -10.43
N GLY A 393 15.10 16.86 -10.08
CA GLY A 393 16.57 16.82 -9.97
C GLY A 393 17.36 16.72 -11.28
N CYS A 394 16.67 16.48 -12.39
CA CYS A 394 17.20 16.26 -13.73
C CYS A 394 18.20 17.31 -14.21
N GLY A 395 19.39 16.83 -14.57
CA GLY A 395 20.42 17.60 -15.23
C GLY A 395 20.03 18.11 -16.63
N THR A 396 20.93 18.86 -17.25
CA THR A 396 20.68 19.50 -18.55
C THR A 396 20.48 18.52 -19.70
N MET A 397 20.96 17.28 -19.58
CA MET A 397 20.80 16.26 -20.63
C MET A 397 19.50 15.46 -20.49
N GLU A 398 18.94 15.38 -19.29
CA GLU A 398 17.80 14.51 -18.94
C GLU A 398 16.45 15.25 -18.90
N GLN A 399 16.41 16.51 -19.32
CA GLN A 399 15.17 17.30 -19.34
C GLN A 399 14.02 16.59 -20.06
N ALA A 400 14.30 15.87 -21.15
CA ALA A 400 13.30 15.08 -21.87
C ALA A 400 12.89 13.81 -21.12
N CYS A 401 13.80 13.22 -20.33
CA CYS A 401 13.52 12.07 -19.51
C CYS A 401 12.54 12.40 -18.37
N CYS A 402 12.74 13.53 -17.70
CA CYS A 402 11.85 13.96 -16.63
C CYS A 402 10.53 14.55 -17.12
N ALA A 403 10.50 15.01 -18.37
CA ALA A 403 9.26 15.33 -19.06
C ALA A 403 8.52 14.09 -19.58
N ALA A 404 8.97 12.86 -19.28
CA ALA A 404 8.31 11.65 -19.72
C ALA A 404 6.86 11.60 -19.19
N PRO A 405 5.86 11.38 -20.07
CA PRO A 405 4.47 11.36 -19.65
C PRO A 405 4.22 10.32 -18.58
N GLY A 406 3.53 10.74 -17.52
CA GLY A 406 3.09 9.86 -16.43
C GLY A 406 3.99 9.87 -15.20
N LEU A 407 5.27 10.28 -15.29
CA LEU A 407 6.16 10.35 -14.13
C LEU A 407 5.51 11.05 -12.92
N PRO A 408 5.64 10.49 -11.70
CA PRO A 408 6.39 9.27 -11.34
C PRO A 408 5.60 7.96 -11.54
N TRP A 409 4.39 8.02 -12.10
CA TRP A 409 3.48 6.89 -12.25
C TRP A 409 3.54 6.24 -13.64
N PHE A 410 3.98 4.99 -13.69
CA PHE A 410 3.81 4.18 -14.89
C PHE A 410 2.39 3.61 -14.97
N TYR A 411 1.88 3.46 -16.20
CA TYR A 411 0.56 2.92 -16.46
C TYR A 411 0.55 2.02 -17.68
N ARG A 412 -0.03 0.83 -17.53
CA ARG A 412 -0.28 -0.11 -18.64
C ARG A 412 -1.74 -0.54 -18.63
N ASN A 413 -2.35 -0.47 -19.82
CA ASN A 413 -3.67 -1.03 -20.09
C ASN A 413 -3.52 -2.12 -21.15
N PHE A 414 -3.88 -3.35 -20.80
CA PHE A 414 -3.81 -4.52 -21.68
C PHE A 414 -5.14 -4.78 -22.43
N GLY A 415 -6.15 -3.92 -22.25
CA GLY A 415 -7.45 -4.02 -22.91
C GLY A 415 -8.34 -5.09 -22.26
N ASN A 416 -9.13 -5.80 -23.08
CA ASN A 416 -10.08 -6.80 -22.61
C ASN A 416 -9.39 -8.16 -22.38
N VAL A 417 -8.50 -8.21 -21.40
CA VAL A 417 -7.81 -9.44 -20.96
C VAL A 417 -8.09 -9.70 -19.48
N ASN A 418 -8.01 -10.97 -19.07
CA ASN A 418 -8.16 -11.37 -17.67
C ASN A 418 -6.83 -11.95 -17.19
N ILE A 419 -5.89 -11.10 -16.79
CA ILE A 419 -4.59 -11.52 -16.27
C ILE A 419 -4.79 -11.96 -14.83
N THR A 420 -4.27 -13.14 -14.47
CA THR A 420 -4.31 -13.67 -13.09
C THR A 420 -2.91 -13.99 -12.55
N ASP A 421 -1.89 -13.82 -13.39
CA ASP A 421 -0.51 -14.05 -13.03
C ASP A 421 -0.02 -13.03 -12.01
N SER A 422 1.01 -13.39 -11.25
CA SER A 422 1.69 -12.43 -10.38
C SER A 422 2.42 -11.37 -11.21
N VAL A 423 2.41 -10.14 -10.71
CA VAL A 423 3.33 -9.10 -11.15
C VAL A 423 4.68 -9.35 -10.49
N GLU A 424 5.77 -9.21 -11.23
CA GLU A 424 7.13 -9.33 -10.71
C GLU A 424 7.85 -8.00 -10.84
N LEU A 425 8.44 -7.53 -9.74
CA LEU A 425 9.40 -6.44 -9.73
C LEU A 425 10.80 -7.03 -9.64
N ARG A 426 11.70 -6.66 -10.55
CA ARG A 426 13.09 -7.10 -10.55
C ARG A 426 14.04 -5.92 -10.49
N VAL A 427 15.01 -5.93 -9.61
CA VAL A 427 16.17 -5.02 -9.69
C VAL A 427 17.28 -5.77 -10.39
N CYS A 428 17.80 -5.21 -11.49
CA CYS A 428 18.74 -5.83 -12.40
C CYS A 428 19.97 -4.93 -12.63
N GLY A 429 21.08 -5.56 -13.02
CA GLY A 429 22.28 -4.89 -13.51
C GLY A 429 23.24 -5.91 -14.10
N ASP A 430 24.01 -5.50 -15.11
CA ASP A 430 24.86 -6.39 -15.88
C ASP A 430 26.30 -6.49 -15.35
N GLN A 431 26.58 -5.80 -14.25
CA GLN A 431 27.79 -5.98 -13.46
C GLN A 431 27.51 -6.24 -11.99
N SER A 432 28.60 -6.32 -11.21
CA SER A 432 28.55 -6.52 -9.76
C SER A 432 27.84 -5.37 -9.06
N PRO A 433 27.02 -5.61 -8.03
CA PRO A 433 26.32 -4.56 -7.26
C PRO A 433 27.24 -3.52 -6.58
N GLY A 434 28.53 -3.85 -6.40
CA GLY A 434 29.54 -2.93 -5.89
C GLY A 434 30.11 -1.96 -6.94
N ASN A 435 29.82 -2.18 -8.22
CA ASN A 435 30.15 -1.26 -9.31
C ASN A 435 28.90 -0.56 -9.85
N GLU A 436 27.79 -1.29 -9.95
CA GLU A 436 26.57 -0.83 -10.61
C GLU A 436 25.38 -1.40 -9.86
N ASP A 437 24.55 -0.56 -9.24
CA ASP A 437 23.29 -1.03 -8.69
C ASP A 437 22.25 0.08 -8.65
N THR A 438 21.00 -0.32 -8.48
CA THR A 438 19.85 0.59 -8.37
C THR A 438 18.98 0.25 -7.16
N PRO A 439 19.49 0.42 -5.93
CA PRO A 439 18.73 0.11 -4.73
C PRO A 439 17.41 0.88 -4.68
N ILE A 440 16.29 0.18 -4.48
CA ILE A 440 14.97 0.77 -4.36
C ILE A 440 14.65 1.12 -2.90
N SER A 441 14.07 2.30 -2.67
CA SER A 441 13.63 2.73 -1.34
C SER A 441 12.12 2.71 -1.19
N PHE A 442 11.40 2.75 -2.31
CA PHE A 442 9.94 2.81 -2.29
C PHE A 442 9.35 2.16 -3.55
N TYR A 443 8.22 1.46 -3.39
CA TYR A 443 7.31 1.21 -4.48
C TYR A 443 5.87 1.09 -3.99
N GLU A 444 4.94 1.45 -4.87
CA GLU A 444 3.55 1.04 -4.74
C GLU A 444 3.00 0.66 -6.12
N ILE A 445 2.36 -0.51 -6.18
CA ILE A 445 1.87 -1.09 -7.43
C ILE A 445 0.44 -1.57 -7.23
N TYR A 446 -0.42 -1.14 -8.13
CA TYR A 446 -1.86 -1.38 -8.14
C TYR A 446 -2.28 -2.08 -9.43
N VAL A 447 -3.36 -2.85 -9.33
CA VAL A 447 -4.04 -3.45 -10.48
C VAL A 447 -5.53 -3.19 -10.45
N LYS A 448 -6.14 -3.22 -11.62
CA LYS A 448 -7.57 -3.05 -11.82
C LYS A 448 -8.09 -3.98 -12.90
#